data_AF-A0A7X8Y3J4-F1
#
_entry.id   AF-A0A7X8Y3J4-F1
#
_cell.length_a   1.000
_cell.length_b   1.000
_cell.length_c   1.000
_cell.angle_alpha   90.00
_cell.angle_beta   90.00
_cell.angle_gamma   90.00
#
_symmetry.space_group_name_H-M   'P 1'
#
loop_
_entity.id
_entity.type
_entity.pdbx_description
1 polymer ?
#
loop_
_entity_poly.entity_id
_entity_poly.type
_entity_poly.pdbx_seq_one_letter_code
_entity_poly.pdbx_strand_id
1 'polypeptide(L)' 'TNELLQDIKKHFNTVHHIKPPSSRKDSVEMFIVGLGFKG' A
#
# COMPACT_ATOMS: atom_id res chain seq x y z
N THR A 1 -8.29 -5.10 -12.48
CA THR A 1 -8.30 -4.02 -11.45
C THR A 1 -7.34 -4.22 -10.27
N ASN A 2 -6.43 -5.23 -10.27
CA ASN A 2 -5.49 -5.46 -9.15
C ASN A 2 -4.01 -5.45 -9.58
N GLU A 3 -3.72 -4.99 -10.79
CA GLU A 3 -2.40 -5.11 -11.43
C GLU A 3 -1.36 -4.23 -10.74
N LEU A 4 -1.76 -3.03 -10.31
CA LEU A 4 -0.91 -2.13 -9.53
C LEU A 4 -0.41 -2.76 -8.23
N LEU A 5 -1.29 -3.45 -7.49
CA LEU A 5 -0.90 -4.11 -6.23
C LEU A 5 0.08 -5.26 -6.49
N GLN A 6 -0.13 -6.00 -7.58
CA GLN A 6 0.78 -7.08 -7.97
C GLN A 6 2.16 -6.53 -8.35
N ASP A 7 2.20 -5.40 -9.05
CA ASP A 7 3.44 -4.74 -9.44
C ASP A 7 4.23 -4.23 -8.22
N ILE A 8 3.55 -3.61 -7.27
CA ILE A 8 4.16 -3.17 -6.01
C ILE A 8 4.70 -4.37 -5.20
N LYS A 9 3.97 -5.49 -5.14
CA LYS A 9 4.47 -6.70 -4.44
C LYS A 9 5.70 -7.31 -5.12
N LYS A 10 5.84 -7.16 -6.44
CA LYS A 10 7.01 -7.64 -7.18
C LYS A 10 8.24 -6.79 -6.91
N HIS A 11 8.10 -5.47 -6.83
CA HIS A 11 9.24 -4.55 -6.76
C HIS A 11 9.68 -4.15 -5.35
N PHE A 12 8.93 -4.53 -4.31
CA PHE A 12 9.27 -4.20 -2.92
C PHE A 12 9.44 -5.46 -2.07
N ASN A 13 10.29 -5.41 -1.03
CA ASN A 13 10.50 -6.54 -0.14
C ASN A 13 9.32 -6.75 0.80
N THR A 14 8.73 -5.67 1.30
CA THR A 14 7.55 -5.70 2.17
C THR A 14 6.56 -4.62 1.77
N VAL A 15 5.26 -4.92 1.86
CA VAL A 15 4.18 -4.01 1.51
C VAL A 15 3.16 -3.98 2.65
N HIS A 16 2.83 -2.80 3.16
CA HIS A 16 1.90 -2.57 4.25
C HIS A 16 0.69 -1.76 3.81
N HIS A 17 -0.48 -2.13 4.31
CA HIS A 17 -1.70 -1.34 4.15
C HIS A 17 -1.96 -0.59 5.45
N ILE A 18 -1.99 0.74 5.39
CA ILE A 18 -2.17 1.59 6.57
C ILE A 18 -3.33 2.55 6.37
N LYS A 19 -4.18 2.67 7.40
CA LYS A 19 -5.20 3.71 7.48
C LYS A 19 -4.59 4.93 8.18
N PRO A 20 -4.60 6.13 7.58
CA PRO A 20 -4.04 7.31 8.22
C PRO A 20 -4.82 7.66 9.49
N PRO A 21 -4.15 8.20 10.52
CA PRO A 21 -4.82 8.69 11.73
C PRO A 21 -5.81 9.84 11.43
N SER A 22 -5.59 10.62 10.37
CA SER A 22 -6.52 11.67 9.92
C SER A 22 -7.72 11.17 9.12
N SER A 23 -7.77 9.87 8.79
CA SER A 23 -8.84 9.32 7.97
C SER A 23 -10.08 9.09 8.82
N ARG A 24 -11.21 9.72 8.45
CA ARG A 24 -12.47 9.61 9.19
C ARG A 24 -12.94 8.16 9.22
N LYS A 25 -13.69 7.77 10.26
CA LYS A 25 -14.17 6.39 10.45
C LYS A 25 -14.91 5.83 9.22
N ASP A 26 -15.56 6.71 8.46
CA ASP A 26 -16.31 6.41 7.23
C ASP A 26 -15.49 6.48 5.93
N SER A 27 -14.25 6.97 5.95
CA SER A 27 -13.39 6.97 4.76
C SER A 27 -12.75 5.60 4.53
N VAL A 28 -12.86 5.10 3.31
CA VAL A 28 -12.20 3.88 2.79
C VAL A 28 -10.77 4.15 2.26
N GLU A 29 -10.22 5.34 2.53
CA GLU A 29 -8.88 5.72 2.10
C GLU A 29 -7.81 4.90 2.84
N MET A 30 -7.10 4.07 2.08
CA MET A 30 -6.01 3.19 2.53
C MET A 30 -4.74 3.56 1.78
N PHE A 31 -3.62 3.64 2.49
CA PHE A 31 -2.32 3.89 1.92
C PHE A 31 -1.55 2.58 1.80
N ILE A 32 -0.78 2.47 0.72
CA ILE A 32 0.10 1.33 0.45
C ILE A 32 1.52 1.82 0.67
N VAL A 33 2.25 1.18 1.58
CA VAL A 33 3.65 1.52 1.87
C VAL A 33 4.52 0.33 1.49
N GLY A 34 5.35 0.51 0.45
CA GLY A 34 6.38 -0.44 0.05
C GLY A 34 7.72 -0.09 0.71
N LEU A 35 8.39 -1.08 1.32
CA LEU A 35 9.72 -0.94 1.89
C LEU A 35 10.71 -1.89 1.19
N GLY A 36 11.97 -1.46 1.10
CA GLY A 36 13.04 -2.23 0.47
C GLY A 36 12.78 -2.44 -1.02
N PHE A 37 12.73 -1.35 -1.78
CA PHE A 37 12.63 -1.41 -3.24
C PHE A 37 13.82 -2.20 -3.80
N LYS A 38 13.53 -3.19 -4.64
CA LYS A 38 14.50 -4.21 -5.07
C LYS A 38 14.78 -4.21 -6.58
N GLY A 39 14.16 -3.28 -7.33
CA GLY A 39 14.51 -2.92 -8.71
C GLY A 39 14.74 -4.10 -9.64
#